data_AF-Q6LSB6-F1
#
_entry.id   AF-Q6LSB6-F1
#
_cell.length_a   1.000
_cell.length_b   1.000
_cell.length_c   1.000
_cell.angle_alpha   90.00
_cell.angle_beta   90.00
_cell.angle_gamma   90.00
#
_symmetry.space_group_name_H-M   'P 1'
#
loop_
_entity.id
_entity.type
_entity.pdbx_description
1 polymer ?
#
loop_
_entity_poly.entity_id
_entity_poly.type
_entity_poly.pdbx_seq_one_letter_code
_entity_poly.pdbx_strand_id
1 'polypeptide(L)'
;MINSNVIGDIRSINGQYCASIAQFVNPESKGALYNLGCYPVSLAHLIMQQAFGDTIFDNYTVTASGRRGKDGNICESAATIQFANGTLCQLHTAEDYGLHAEFTVLGSKGSLQLVSNPWLPEAEGN
;
A
#
# COMPACT_ATOMS: atom_id res chain seq x y z
N MET A 1 -16.61 -7.91 4.77
CA MET A 1 -15.60 -8.92 4.36
C MET A 1 -14.61 -9.18 5.49
N ILE A 2 -13.83 -8.19 5.94
CA ILE A 2 -12.89 -8.37 7.06
C ILE A 2 -13.61 -8.79 8.35
N ASN A 3 -14.59 -8.01 8.82
CA ASN A 3 -15.33 -8.31 10.06
C ASN A 3 -16.18 -9.58 10.00
N SER A 4 -16.50 -10.06 8.79
CA SER A 4 -17.27 -11.29 8.60
C SER A 4 -16.39 -12.56 8.61
N ASN A 5 -15.07 -12.42 8.83
CA ASN A 5 -14.10 -13.52 8.94
C ASN A 5 -14.10 -14.49 7.74
N VAL A 6 -14.44 -13.99 6.54
CA VAL A 6 -14.60 -14.83 5.34
C VAL A 6 -13.27 -15.38 4.82
N ILE A 7 -12.17 -14.66 5.05
CA ILE A 7 -10.81 -15.09 4.68
C ILE A 7 -10.02 -15.68 5.86
N GLY A 8 -10.59 -15.79 7.06
CA GLY A 8 -9.85 -16.19 8.25
C GLY A 8 -8.94 -15.09 8.80
N ASP A 9 -7.93 -15.49 9.59
CA ASP A 9 -6.96 -14.55 10.17
C ASP A 9 -6.09 -13.95 9.06
N ILE A 10 -5.89 -12.63 9.08
CA ILE A 10 -5.03 -11.94 8.12
C ILE A 10 -3.56 -12.36 8.34
N ARG A 11 -2.93 -12.84 7.27
CA ARG A 11 -1.53 -13.29 7.25
C ARG A 11 -0.63 -12.34 6.48
N SER A 12 -1.10 -11.83 5.35
CA SER A 12 -0.32 -10.93 4.50
C SER A 12 -1.18 -9.88 3.82
N ILE A 13 -0.59 -8.71 3.60
CA ILE A 13 -1.12 -7.63 2.75
C ILE A 13 -0.07 -7.29 1.71
N ASN A 14 -0.44 -7.30 0.43
CA ASN A 14 0.38 -6.73 -0.64
C ASN A 14 -0.40 -5.57 -1.26
N GLY A 15 0.26 -4.43 -1.45
CA GLY A 15 -0.36 -3.26 -2.04
C GLY A 15 0.61 -2.41 -2.82
N GLN A 16 0.18 -1.88 -3.96
CA GLN A 16 1.02 -0.99 -4.75
C GLN A 16 0.21 0.05 -5.48
N TYR A 17 0.79 1.24 -5.62
CA TYR A 17 0.29 2.24 -6.55
C TYR A 17 1.44 2.95 -7.26
N CYS A 18 1.53 2.71 -8.56
CA CYS A 18 2.56 3.26 -9.43
C CYS A 18 1.91 3.93 -10.64
N ALA A 19 2.31 5.16 -10.93
CA ALA A 19 1.83 5.88 -12.10
C ALA A 19 2.88 6.89 -12.57
N SER A 20 3.08 7.00 -13.88
CA SER A 20 3.99 8.00 -14.46
C SER A 20 3.39 9.41 -14.40
N ILE A 21 3.47 10.03 -13.23
CA ILE A 21 2.90 11.36 -12.94
C ILE A 21 3.95 12.42 -12.62
N ALA A 22 5.25 12.10 -12.67
CA ALA A 22 6.34 13.01 -12.33
C ALA A 22 6.28 14.38 -13.04
N GLN A 23 5.69 14.46 -14.23
CA GLN A 23 5.48 15.70 -14.98
C GLN A 23 4.36 16.61 -14.42
N PHE A 24 3.52 16.09 -13.54
CA PHE A 24 2.37 16.79 -12.94
C PHE A 24 2.58 17.12 -11.46
N VAL A 25 3.56 16.50 -10.80
CA VAL A 25 3.81 16.69 -9.37
C VAL A 25 4.61 17.97 -9.10
N ASN A 26 4.35 18.59 -7.96
CA ASN A 26 5.15 19.71 -7.48
C ASN A 26 6.53 19.18 -7.02
N PRO A 27 7.67 19.72 -7.50
CA PRO A 27 8.99 19.33 -6.99
C PRO A 27 9.17 19.59 -5.48
N GLU A 28 8.44 20.55 -4.93
CA GLU A 28 8.39 20.81 -3.47
C GLU A 28 7.39 19.89 -2.74
N SER A 29 6.79 18.93 -3.45
CA SER A 29 6.06 17.83 -2.81
C SER A 29 7.03 16.91 -2.07
N LYS A 30 6.50 15.89 -1.41
CA LYS A 30 7.29 14.91 -0.67
C LYS A 30 7.50 13.60 -1.46
N GLY A 31 7.40 13.68 -2.78
CA GLY A 31 7.61 12.58 -3.73
C GLY A 31 6.56 11.47 -3.68
N ALA A 32 6.92 10.35 -4.31
CA ALA A 32 6.06 9.19 -4.53
C ALA A 32 5.40 8.68 -3.24
N LEU A 33 6.09 8.70 -2.11
CA LEU A 33 5.52 8.27 -0.82
C LEU A 33 4.26 9.05 -0.42
N TYR A 34 4.22 10.36 -0.71
CA TYR A 34 3.08 11.21 -0.38
C TYR A 34 2.09 11.33 -1.54
N ASN A 35 2.58 11.29 -2.78
CA ASN A 35 1.75 11.45 -3.97
C ASN A 35 0.95 10.17 -4.28
N LEU A 36 1.55 8.99 -4.09
CA LEU A 36 0.96 7.70 -4.45
C LEU A 36 1.05 6.65 -3.33
N GLY A 37 2.16 6.60 -2.57
CA GLY A 37 2.37 5.61 -1.51
C GLY A 37 1.42 5.75 -0.32
N CYS A 38 0.87 6.94 -0.09
CA CYS A 38 -0.10 7.19 0.98
C CYS A 38 -1.39 6.37 0.80
N TYR A 39 -1.74 6.04 -0.44
CA TYR A 39 -2.93 5.27 -0.79
C TYR A 39 -2.85 3.80 -0.34
N PRO A 40 -1.86 2.99 -0.76
CA PRO A 40 -1.72 1.61 -0.28
C PRO A 40 -1.37 1.54 1.22
N VAL A 41 -0.63 2.53 1.77
CA VAL A 41 -0.35 2.59 3.23
C VAL A 41 -1.64 2.82 4.02
N SER A 42 -2.46 3.79 3.63
CA SER A 42 -3.70 4.10 4.36
C SER A 42 -4.72 2.96 4.28
N LEU A 43 -4.81 2.28 3.14
CA LEU A 43 -5.67 1.10 3.02
C LEU A 43 -5.15 -0.08 3.88
N ALA A 44 -3.84 -0.34 3.88
CA ALA A 44 -3.25 -1.34 4.77
C ALA A 44 -3.49 -0.99 6.26
N HIS A 45 -3.32 0.28 6.64
CA HIS A 45 -3.61 0.77 7.97
C HIS A 45 -5.07 0.51 8.36
N LEU A 46 -6.03 0.88 7.51
CA LEU A 46 -7.45 0.65 7.74
C LEU A 46 -7.76 -0.84 7.96
N ILE A 47 -7.20 -1.73 7.13
CA ILE A 47 -7.41 -3.17 7.24
C ILE A 47 -6.85 -3.70 8.57
N MET A 48 -5.63 -3.30 8.94
CA MET A 48 -4.99 -3.73 10.18
C MET A 48 -5.73 -3.20 11.41
N GLN A 49 -6.14 -1.93 11.41
CA GLN A 49 -6.93 -1.33 12.47
C GLN A 49 -8.28 -2.05 12.62
N GLN A 50 -8.97 -2.31 11.51
CA GLN A 50 -10.28 -2.96 11.53
C GLN A 50 -10.21 -4.41 12.03
N ALA A 51 -9.12 -5.13 11.74
CA ALA A 51 -8.94 -6.53 12.12
C ALA A 51 -8.39 -6.72 13.53
N PHE A 52 -7.52 -5.82 14.01
CA PHE A 52 -6.72 -6.01 15.22
C PHE A 52 -6.82 -4.87 16.25
N GLY A 53 -7.51 -3.77 15.93
CA GLY A 53 -7.59 -2.58 16.76
C GLY A 53 -6.33 -1.70 16.69
N ASP A 54 -6.34 -0.58 17.41
CA ASP A 54 -5.28 0.44 17.32
C ASP A 54 -3.93 -0.01 17.87
N THR A 55 -3.93 -0.91 18.87
CA THR A 55 -2.70 -1.38 19.52
C THR A 55 -1.82 -2.23 18.61
N ILE A 56 -2.32 -2.64 17.43
CA ILE A 56 -1.52 -3.35 16.43
C ILE A 56 -0.33 -2.52 15.95
N PHE A 57 -0.44 -1.19 16.02
CA PHE A 57 0.60 -0.26 15.59
C PHE A 57 1.63 0.05 16.67
N ASP A 58 1.47 -0.48 17.89
CA ASP A 58 2.41 -0.23 18.99
C ASP A 58 3.75 -0.97 18.78
N ASN A 59 3.77 -2.04 17.98
CA ASN A 59 4.97 -2.84 17.73
C ASN A 59 5.00 -3.45 16.32
N TYR A 60 5.88 -2.88 15.49
CA TYR A 60 6.19 -3.37 14.15
C TYR A 60 7.61 -2.97 13.76
N THR A 61 8.17 -3.66 12.76
CA THR A 61 9.44 -3.30 12.14
C THR A 61 9.25 -3.00 10.67
N VAL A 62 9.98 -2.01 10.14
CA VAL A 62 9.95 -1.65 8.73
C VAL A 62 11.34 -1.81 8.12
N THR A 63 11.40 -2.50 6.99
CA THR A 63 12.57 -2.52 6.09
C THR A 63 12.15 -1.94 4.76
N ALA A 64 12.88 -0.95 4.26
CA ALA A 64 12.54 -0.27 3.01
C ALA A 64 13.77 0.05 2.16
N SER A 65 13.55 0.12 0.86
CA SER A 65 14.49 0.65 -0.13
C SER A 65 13.77 1.64 -1.04
N GLY A 66 14.53 2.51 -1.70
CA GLY A 66 13.96 3.47 -2.63
C GLY A 66 15.00 4.17 -3.46
N ARG A 67 14.51 4.87 -4.49
CA ARG A 67 15.31 5.65 -5.43
C ARG A 67 14.87 7.11 -5.38
N ARG A 68 15.83 8.01 -5.51
CA ARG A 68 15.58 9.45 -5.62
C ARG A 68 15.40 9.87 -7.07
N GLY A 69 14.46 10.77 -7.31
CA GLY A 69 14.22 11.43 -8.58
C GLY A 69 15.19 12.58 -8.82
N LYS A 70 15.04 13.25 -9.97
CA LYS A 70 15.86 14.42 -10.36
C LYS A 70 15.61 15.65 -9.47
N ASP A 71 14.43 15.73 -8.88
CA ASP A 71 14.01 16.76 -7.92
C ASP A 71 14.56 16.48 -6.49
N GLY A 72 15.23 15.35 -6.28
CA GLY A 72 15.78 14.94 -4.99
C GLY A 72 14.79 14.22 -4.08
N ASN A 73 13.51 14.17 -4.41
CA ASN A 73 12.50 13.42 -3.67
C ASN A 73 12.64 11.92 -3.91
N ILE A 74 12.05 11.10 -3.03
CA ILE A 74 11.89 9.66 -3.31
C ILE A 74 10.86 9.51 -4.42
N CYS A 75 11.29 9.07 -5.60
CA CYS A 75 10.41 8.84 -6.74
C CYS A 75 9.90 7.40 -6.81
N GLU A 76 10.48 6.50 -6.01
CA GLU A 76 10.13 5.09 -5.93
C GLU A 76 10.54 4.53 -4.56
N SER A 77 9.68 3.70 -3.97
CA SER A 77 10.01 2.96 -2.75
C SER A 77 9.26 1.64 -2.65
N ALA A 78 9.94 0.63 -2.11
CA ALA A 78 9.32 -0.59 -1.62
C ALA A 78 9.60 -0.73 -0.11
N ALA A 79 8.59 -1.18 0.65
CA ALA A 79 8.70 -1.40 2.08
C ALA A 79 8.06 -2.73 2.47
N THR A 80 8.66 -3.40 3.45
CA THR A 80 8.09 -4.54 4.16
C THR A 80 7.90 -4.15 5.62
N ILE A 81 6.68 -4.29 6.12
CA ILE A 81 6.26 -4.01 7.50
C ILE A 81 5.90 -5.36 8.14
N GLN A 82 6.60 -5.73 9.20
CA GLN A 82 6.31 -6.93 9.99
C GLN A 82 5.69 -6.49 11.32
N PHE A 83 4.43 -6.84 11.54
CA PHE A 83 3.72 -6.57 12.79
C PHE A 83 4.01 -7.67 13.83
N ALA A 84 3.92 -7.32 15.11
CA ALA A 84 4.20 -8.24 16.22
C ALA A 84 3.27 -9.47 16.27
N ASN A 85 2.06 -9.38 15.70
CA ASN A 85 1.14 -10.51 15.57
C ASN A 85 1.53 -11.51 14.45
N GLY A 86 2.62 -11.25 13.74
CA GLY A 86 3.10 -12.07 12.63
C GLY A 86 2.57 -11.68 11.25
N THR A 87 1.63 -10.72 11.14
CA THR A 87 1.16 -10.24 9.84
C THR A 87 2.28 -9.49 9.10
N LEU A 88 2.46 -9.82 7.82
CA LEU A 88 3.42 -9.14 6.93
C LEU A 88 2.67 -8.20 5.98
N CYS A 89 3.18 -7.00 5.78
CA CYS A 89 2.67 -6.07 4.77
C CYS A 89 3.79 -5.66 3.83
N GLN A 90 3.57 -5.79 2.53
CA GLN A 90 4.52 -5.39 1.48
C GLN A 90 3.88 -4.31 0.62
N LEU A 91 4.52 -3.15 0.57
CA LEU A 91 4.01 -1.97 -0.11
C LEU A 91 5.02 -1.48 -1.14
N HIS A 92 4.54 -1.05 -2.31
CA HIS A 92 5.37 -0.45 -3.36
C HIS A 92 4.70 0.79 -3.95
N THR A 93 5.51 1.77 -4.34
CA THR A 93 5.04 2.95 -5.06
C THR A 93 6.13 3.52 -5.94
N ALA A 94 5.73 4.11 -7.06
CA ALA A 94 6.59 4.87 -7.96
C ALA A 94 5.80 5.94 -8.69
N GLU A 95 6.42 7.09 -8.94
CA GLU A 95 5.78 8.22 -9.65
C GLU A 95 6.37 8.51 -11.03
N ASP A 96 7.42 7.77 -11.43
CA ASP A 96 8.16 7.99 -12.68
C ASP A 96 7.96 6.87 -13.72
N TYR A 97 7.09 5.89 -13.44
CA TYR A 97 6.70 4.85 -14.40
C TYR A 97 5.36 4.18 -14.04
N GLY A 98 4.88 3.37 -14.98
CA GLY A 98 3.72 2.49 -14.79
C GLY A 98 2.37 3.20 -14.97
N LEU A 99 1.33 2.42 -14.68
CA LEU A 99 -0.07 2.79 -14.44
C LEU A 99 -0.69 1.52 -13.86
N HIS A 100 -0.34 1.23 -12.62
CA HIS A 100 -0.64 -0.05 -12.00
C HIS A 100 -1.01 0.13 -10.54
N ALA A 101 -2.15 -0.44 -10.18
CA ALA A 101 -2.69 -0.47 -8.83
C ALA A 101 -3.03 -1.92 -8.50
N GLU A 102 -2.64 -2.37 -7.32
CA GLU A 102 -3.02 -3.68 -6.81
C GLU A 102 -3.18 -3.59 -5.30
N PHE A 103 -4.14 -4.34 -4.77
CA PHE A 103 -4.25 -4.55 -3.35
C PHE A 103 -4.83 -5.94 -3.05
N THR A 104 -4.06 -6.75 -2.35
CA THR A 104 -4.40 -8.14 -2.02
C THR A 104 -4.22 -8.39 -0.52
N VAL A 105 -5.23 -8.98 0.12
CA VAL A 105 -5.18 -9.44 1.51
C VAL A 105 -5.29 -10.96 1.53
N LEU A 106 -4.28 -11.62 2.07
CA LEU A 106 -4.26 -13.07 2.26
C LEU A 106 -4.60 -13.40 3.71
N GLY A 107 -5.63 -14.22 3.88
CA GLY A 107 -5.99 -14.79 5.18
C GLY A 107 -5.78 -16.30 5.22
N SER A 108 -6.01 -16.91 6.38
CA SER A 108 -5.80 -18.36 6.58
C SER A 108 -6.78 -19.27 5.83
N LYS A 109 -7.89 -18.74 5.32
CA LYS A 109 -8.96 -19.49 4.62
C LYS A 109 -9.15 -19.06 3.16
N GLY A 110 -8.56 -17.95 2.74
CA GLY A 110 -8.76 -17.40 1.40
C GLY A 110 -8.10 -16.04 1.23
N SER A 111 -8.47 -15.33 0.16
CA SER A 111 -7.92 -14.02 -0.18
C SER A 111 -9.00 -13.03 -0.60
N LEU A 112 -8.70 -11.74 -0.44
CA LEU A 112 -9.41 -10.64 -1.07
C LEU A 112 -8.45 -9.97 -2.03
N GLN A 113 -8.89 -9.72 -3.25
CA GLN A 113 -8.14 -8.97 -4.25
C GLN A 113 -9.04 -7.86 -4.79
N LEU A 114 -8.52 -6.64 -4.83
CA LEU A 114 -9.16 -5.56 -5.57
C LEU A 114 -8.83 -5.76 -7.04
N VAL A 115 -9.87 -6.03 -7.84
CA VAL A 115 -9.75 -6.37 -9.27
C VAL A 115 -9.62 -5.13 -10.17
N SER A 116 -9.65 -3.96 -9.57
CA SER A 116 -9.74 -2.66 -10.24
C SER A 116 -9.13 -1.61 -9.31
N ASN A 117 -8.65 -0.47 -9.86
CA ASN A 117 -7.96 0.55 -9.07
C ASN A 117 -8.88 1.16 -7.98
N PRO A 118 -8.63 0.92 -6.68
CA PRO A 118 -9.52 1.38 -5.62
C PRO A 118 -9.46 2.89 -5.37
N TRP A 119 -8.47 3.58 -5.91
CA TRP A 119 -8.25 5.02 -5.75
C TRP A 119 -8.76 5.83 -6.94
N LEU A 120 -9.24 5.15 -7.99
CA LEU A 120 -9.89 5.75 -9.15
C LEU A 120 -11.22 5.05 -9.49
N PRO A 121 -12.15 4.88 -8.54
CA PRO A 121 -13.29 3.95 -8.67
C PRO A 121 -14.25 4.26 -9.83
N GLU A 122 -14.27 5.49 -10.33
CA GLU A 122 -15.13 5.93 -11.45
C GLU A 122 -14.42 5.89 -12.81
N ALA A 123 -13.13 5.57 -12.85
CA ALA A 123 -12.38 5.51 -14.10
C ALA A 123 -12.73 4.27 -14.92
N GLU A 124 -13.03 4.46 -16.21
CA GLU A 124 -13.25 3.35 -17.14
C GLU A 124 -11.95 2.58 -17.42
N GLY A 125 -12.02 1.24 -17.42
CA GLY A 125 -10.89 0.37 -17.71
C GLY A 125 -9.83 0.29 -16.61
N ASN A 126 -10.23 0.59 -15.36
CA ASN A 126 -9.36 0.51 -14.18
C ASN A 126 -9.23 -0.89 -13.57
#